data_AF-A0A165FY03-F1
#
_entry.id   AF-A0A165FY03-F1
#
_cell.length_a   1.000
_cell.length_b   1.000
_cell.length_c   1.000
_cell.angle_alpha   90.00
_cell.angle_beta   90.00
_cell.angle_gamma   90.00
#
_symmetry.space_group_name_H-M   'P 1'
#
loop_
_entity.id
_entity.type
_entity.pdbx_description
1 polymer ?
#
loop_
_entity_poly.entity_id
_entity_poly.type
_entity_poly.pdbx_seq_one_letter_code
_entity_poly.pdbx_strand_id
1 'polypeptide(L)'
;MGHEGSDALFRWLLDTRKWVVEVHPDSQYQRALHKITADEQKAVGKYLHDKDRLMSLGSHLLKYSAISTVCGTSWSDISIGRDEFGKPIYVTSPLPHNASTLPSSLNSTSSNPVPSARPIQFNVSHQAGLVALVGIPSSSVRVGIDIVCVDERDDYKSIQRRGGMAEWVSMYDEVFSAGEISDMKRCACGVDLDLDLASEDSTGTGTAPGTVPETQTHVSADELAPVIQDGARPLRPNTEVTLRLHSGRIVTFNANLIIDAQLRLFYAHWCLKEAYIKMTGEALLAGWLKELEFRNVRPPKPAGPRAIEAQLVGLGGIQAQSVGLGGSLGQPHGQSQSQPNDRNLGLGHDQPKGHADPRWGTTVTDFDTVFRGQKVPNLRIDLTAFEQQYMIATAVLEAGPSEDFQGGDDKFPDFKDINLERDVFPLSG
;
A
#
# COMPACT_ATOMS: atom_id res chain seq x y z
N MET A 1 -36.62 14.14 -5.28
CA MET A 1 -35.60 13.76 -4.27
C MET A 1 -34.27 13.68 -4.99
N GLY A 2 -33.26 14.38 -4.49
CA GLY A 2 -32.12 14.91 -5.25
C GLY A 2 -31.21 13.88 -5.92
N HIS A 3 -30.75 14.25 -7.11
CA HIS A 3 -29.78 13.55 -7.95
C HIS A 3 -28.35 13.98 -7.55
N GLU A 4 -27.94 13.71 -6.30
CA GLU A 4 -26.55 13.88 -5.86
C GLU A 4 -26.00 12.49 -5.52
N GLY A 5 -25.13 11.95 -6.37
CA GLY A 5 -24.40 10.71 -6.04
C GLY A 5 -23.93 9.81 -7.20
N SER A 6 -24.25 10.09 -8.47
CA SER A 6 -23.90 9.18 -9.58
C SER A 6 -22.48 9.30 -10.11
N ASP A 7 -21.70 10.31 -9.70
CA ASP A 7 -20.39 10.68 -10.29
C ASP A 7 -19.23 10.58 -9.27
N ALA A 8 -19.45 9.90 -8.14
CA ALA A 8 -18.50 9.90 -7.03
C ALA A 8 -17.37 8.89 -7.22
N LEU A 9 -16.13 9.35 -6.96
CA LEU A 9 -14.97 8.48 -6.74
C LEU A 9 -15.28 7.48 -5.62
N PHE A 10 -14.81 6.25 -5.73
CA PHE A 10 -14.89 5.26 -4.65
C PHE A 10 -13.61 4.45 -4.54
N ARG A 11 -13.31 3.99 -3.32
CA ARG A 11 -12.12 3.20 -2.99
C ARG A 11 -12.50 2.00 -2.16
N TRP A 12 -12.08 0.81 -2.60
CA TRP A 12 -12.40 -0.47 -1.98
C TRP A 12 -11.13 -1.21 -1.61
N LEU A 13 -11.16 -1.90 -0.48
CA LEU A 13 -10.09 -2.78 -0.03
C LEU A 13 -10.67 -4.17 0.28
N LEU A 14 -10.04 -5.21 -0.25
CA LEU A 14 -10.37 -6.59 0.01
C LEU A 14 -9.17 -7.29 0.65
N ASP A 15 -9.42 -7.90 1.81
CA ASP A 15 -8.43 -8.71 2.53
C ASP A 15 -8.62 -10.19 2.22
N THR A 16 -7.74 -10.74 1.39
CA THR A 16 -7.76 -12.16 1.00
C THR A 16 -7.02 -13.05 1.99
N ARG A 17 -6.31 -12.50 2.97
CA ARG A 17 -5.59 -13.30 4.00
C ARG A 17 -6.55 -14.08 4.89
N LYS A 18 -7.80 -13.62 4.97
CA LYS A 18 -8.88 -14.26 5.72
C LYS A 18 -9.50 -15.45 5.00
N TRP A 19 -9.10 -15.73 3.75
CA TRP A 19 -9.70 -16.79 2.96
C TRP A 19 -9.03 -18.12 3.25
N VAL A 20 -9.86 -19.13 3.47
CA VAL A 20 -9.40 -20.50 3.63
C VAL A 20 -9.48 -21.20 2.27
N VAL A 21 -8.34 -21.66 1.75
CA VAL A 21 -8.27 -22.41 0.49
C VAL A 21 -8.52 -23.89 0.77
N GLU A 22 -9.77 -24.23 1.05
CA GLU A 22 -10.19 -25.63 1.11
C GLU A 22 -10.59 -26.13 -0.29
N VAL A 23 -10.17 -27.35 -0.63
CA VAL A 23 -10.50 -28.04 -1.89
C VAL A 23 -11.96 -28.54 -1.92
N HIS A 24 -12.75 -28.23 -0.89
CA HIS A 24 -14.15 -28.63 -0.81
C HIS A 24 -14.99 -27.86 -1.86
N PRO A 25 -15.94 -28.51 -2.57
CA PRO A 25 -16.79 -27.85 -3.57
C PRO A 25 -17.57 -26.65 -3.05
N ASP A 26 -17.96 -26.68 -1.78
CA ASP A 26 -18.72 -25.61 -1.12
C ASP A 26 -17.83 -24.54 -0.46
N SER A 27 -16.51 -24.61 -0.62
CA SER A 27 -15.61 -23.64 0.01
C SER A 27 -15.83 -22.23 -0.54
N GLN A 28 -15.51 -21.22 0.27
CA GLN A 28 -15.59 -19.82 -0.14
C GLN A 28 -14.84 -19.57 -1.46
N TYR A 29 -13.67 -20.19 -1.61
CA TYR A 29 -12.85 -20.12 -2.82
C TYR A 29 -13.57 -20.70 -4.05
N GLN A 30 -14.13 -21.91 -3.98
CA GLN A 30 -14.78 -22.53 -5.14
C GLN A 30 -16.02 -21.76 -5.59
N ARG A 31 -16.86 -21.31 -4.64
CA ARG A 31 -18.03 -20.47 -4.95
C ARG A 31 -17.62 -19.16 -5.62
N ALA A 32 -16.55 -18.52 -5.13
CA ALA A 32 -16.00 -17.29 -5.70
C ALA A 32 -15.45 -17.54 -7.12
N LEU A 33 -14.77 -18.67 -7.34
CA LEU A 33 -14.22 -19.07 -8.63
C LEU A 33 -15.33 -19.24 -9.69
N HIS A 34 -16.50 -19.75 -9.29
CA HIS A 34 -17.66 -19.93 -10.17
C HIS A 34 -18.35 -18.61 -10.57
N LYS A 35 -17.95 -17.47 -9.99
CA LYS A 35 -18.46 -16.14 -10.36
C LYS A 35 -17.68 -15.50 -11.50
N ILE A 36 -16.56 -16.08 -11.92
CA ILE A 36 -15.74 -15.54 -13.02
C ILE A 36 -15.76 -16.51 -14.21
N THR A 37 -15.40 -16.01 -15.39
CA THR A 37 -15.42 -16.78 -16.63
C THR A 37 -14.39 -17.91 -16.61
N ALA A 38 -14.60 -18.97 -17.40
CA ALA A 38 -13.68 -20.12 -17.46
C ALA A 38 -12.24 -19.71 -17.82
N ASP A 39 -12.06 -18.70 -18.68
CA ASP A 39 -10.74 -18.18 -19.04
C ASP A 39 -10.06 -17.47 -17.87
N GLU A 40 -10.81 -16.72 -17.06
CA GLU A 40 -10.31 -16.07 -15.85
C GLU A 40 -10.01 -17.11 -14.76
N GLN A 41 -10.84 -18.14 -14.60
CA GLN A 41 -10.55 -19.27 -13.70
C GLN A 41 -9.23 -19.95 -14.08
N LYS A 42 -9.00 -20.16 -15.38
CA LYS A 42 -7.74 -20.69 -15.89
C LYS A 42 -6.57 -19.74 -15.60
N ALA A 43 -6.76 -18.43 -15.71
CA ALA A 43 -5.74 -17.44 -15.38
C ALA A 43 -5.39 -17.45 -13.88
N VAL A 44 -6.39 -17.51 -12.99
CA VAL A 44 -6.21 -17.69 -11.55
C VAL A 44 -5.45 -18.99 -11.26
N GLY A 45 -5.78 -20.08 -11.95
CA GLY A 45 -5.14 -21.39 -11.78
C GLY A 45 -3.67 -21.48 -12.19
N LYS A 46 -3.11 -20.46 -12.86
CA LYS A 46 -1.68 -20.44 -13.26
C LYS A 46 -0.73 -20.12 -12.10
N TYR A 47 -1.22 -19.46 -11.04
CA TYR A 47 -0.37 -19.09 -9.92
C TYR A 47 -0.03 -20.32 -9.07
N LEU A 48 1.26 -20.44 -8.74
CA LEU A 48 1.79 -21.55 -7.95
C LEU A 48 1.37 -21.47 -6.48
N HIS A 49 1.36 -20.26 -5.91
CA HIS A 49 1.06 -20.04 -4.50
C HIS A 49 -0.39 -19.63 -4.27
N ASP A 50 -0.98 -20.13 -3.19
CA ASP A 50 -2.37 -19.87 -2.80
C ASP A 50 -2.64 -18.39 -2.61
N LYS A 51 -1.74 -17.65 -1.96
CA LYS A 51 -1.90 -16.20 -1.76
C LYS A 51 -2.10 -15.47 -3.10
N ASP A 52 -1.36 -15.87 -4.14
CA ASP A 52 -1.40 -15.22 -5.45
C ASP A 52 -2.67 -15.62 -6.21
N ARG A 53 -3.12 -16.89 -6.07
CA ARG A 53 -4.42 -17.35 -6.58
C ARG A 53 -5.56 -16.55 -5.96
N LEU A 54 -5.54 -16.36 -4.64
CA LEU A 54 -6.58 -15.62 -3.92
C LEU A 54 -6.60 -14.15 -4.28
N MET A 55 -5.43 -13.48 -4.34
CA MET A 55 -5.36 -12.08 -4.77
C MET A 55 -5.84 -11.90 -6.22
N SER A 56 -5.46 -12.82 -7.11
CA SER A 56 -5.93 -12.80 -8.51
C SER A 56 -7.46 -12.93 -8.58
N LEU A 57 -8.02 -13.94 -7.88
CA LEU A 57 -9.46 -14.14 -7.81
C LEU A 57 -10.18 -12.92 -7.20
N GLY A 58 -9.68 -12.38 -6.09
CA GLY A 58 -10.19 -11.17 -5.46
C GLY A 58 -10.18 -9.95 -6.39
N SER A 59 -9.10 -9.78 -7.18
CA SER A 59 -9.00 -8.73 -8.20
C SER A 59 -10.08 -8.86 -9.26
N HIS A 60 -10.35 -10.07 -9.79
CA HIS A 60 -11.47 -10.27 -10.72
C HIS A 60 -12.80 -9.90 -10.08
N LEU A 61 -13.08 -10.41 -8.88
CA LEU A 61 -14.37 -10.20 -8.21
C LEU A 61 -14.63 -8.74 -7.86
N LEU A 62 -13.61 -7.98 -7.43
CA LEU A 62 -13.75 -6.54 -7.19
C LEU A 62 -14.09 -5.78 -8.47
N LYS A 63 -13.46 -6.11 -9.61
CA LYS A 63 -13.77 -5.46 -10.89
C LYS A 63 -15.21 -5.73 -11.32
N TYR A 64 -15.66 -6.99 -11.25
CA TYR A 64 -17.06 -7.34 -11.55
C TYR A 64 -18.03 -6.62 -10.60
N SER A 65 -17.71 -6.57 -9.31
CA SER A 65 -18.54 -5.89 -8.31
C SER A 65 -18.66 -4.40 -8.58
N ALA A 66 -17.54 -3.75 -8.96
CA ALA A 66 -17.50 -2.33 -9.28
C ALA A 66 -18.39 -2.03 -10.49
N ILE A 67 -18.26 -2.80 -11.57
CA ILE A 67 -19.07 -2.63 -12.78
C ILE A 67 -20.55 -2.90 -12.49
N SER A 68 -20.87 -4.00 -11.82
CA SER A 68 -22.26 -4.37 -11.47
C SER A 68 -22.93 -3.29 -10.62
N THR A 69 -22.26 -2.85 -9.57
CA THR A 69 -22.80 -1.87 -8.61
C THR A 69 -22.99 -0.50 -9.24
N VAL A 70 -21.99 -0.04 -10.00
CA VAL A 70 -21.95 1.35 -10.51
C VAL A 70 -22.71 1.49 -11.82
N CYS A 71 -22.60 0.52 -12.73
CA CYS A 71 -23.22 0.58 -14.05
C CYS A 71 -24.59 -0.13 -14.10
N GLY A 72 -25.01 -0.81 -13.02
CA GLY A 72 -26.24 -1.59 -12.99
C GLY A 72 -26.24 -2.80 -13.94
N THR A 73 -25.06 -3.20 -14.43
CA THR A 73 -24.92 -4.31 -15.38
C THR A 73 -25.07 -5.64 -14.65
N SER A 74 -25.91 -6.54 -15.17
CA SER A 74 -26.01 -7.91 -14.63
C SER A 74 -24.65 -8.59 -14.64
N TRP A 75 -24.34 -9.32 -13.58
CA TRP A 75 -23.04 -9.99 -13.41
C TRP A 75 -22.68 -10.89 -14.61
N SER A 76 -23.66 -11.58 -15.19
CA SER A 76 -23.50 -12.44 -16.37
C SER A 76 -23.13 -11.70 -17.65
N ASP A 77 -23.45 -10.41 -17.71
CA ASP A 77 -23.36 -9.59 -18.93
C ASP A 77 -22.10 -8.70 -18.90
N ILE A 78 -21.32 -8.76 -17.80
CA ILE A 78 -20.08 -8.01 -17.64
C ILE A 78 -19.00 -8.62 -18.52
N SER A 79 -18.43 -7.79 -19.39
CA SER A 79 -17.25 -8.10 -20.19
C SER A 79 -16.12 -7.12 -19.85
N ILE A 80 -14.97 -7.66 -19.43
CA ILE A 80 -13.78 -6.88 -19.10
C ILE A 80 -12.70 -7.16 -20.15
N GLY A 81 -12.35 -6.13 -20.92
CA GLY A 81 -11.26 -6.14 -21.88
C GLY A 81 -9.98 -5.55 -21.30
N ARG A 82 -9.01 -5.30 -22.17
CA ARG A 82 -7.79 -4.54 -21.86
C ARG A 82 -7.60 -3.44 -22.90
N ASP A 83 -7.06 -2.31 -22.48
CA ASP A 83 -6.59 -1.29 -23.42
C ASP A 83 -5.22 -1.67 -24.03
N GLU A 84 -4.67 -0.77 -24.85
CA GLU A 84 -3.41 -0.97 -25.57
C GLU A 84 -2.20 -1.24 -24.66
N PHE A 85 -2.28 -0.84 -23.39
CA PHE A 85 -1.23 -1.04 -22.39
C PHE A 85 -1.55 -2.16 -21.39
N GLY A 86 -2.66 -2.87 -21.61
CA GLY A 86 -3.05 -4.00 -20.78
C GLY A 86 -3.86 -3.62 -19.54
N LYS A 87 -4.24 -2.35 -19.35
CA LYS A 87 -5.10 -1.94 -18.22
C LYS A 87 -6.52 -2.51 -18.42
N PRO A 88 -7.11 -3.18 -17.43
CA PRO A 88 -8.47 -3.69 -17.55
C PRO A 88 -9.49 -2.57 -17.75
N ILE A 89 -10.42 -2.76 -18.69
CA ILE A 89 -11.49 -1.79 -18.99
C ILE A 89 -12.84 -2.50 -19.12
N TYR A 90 -13.92 -1.84 -18.71
CA TYR A 90 -15.26 -2.34 -18.98
C TYR A 90 -15.61 -2.14 -20.46
N VAL A 91 -16.08 -3.20 -21.11
CA VAL A 91 -16.46 -3.19 -22.53
C VAL A 91 -17.98 -3.21 -22.64
N THR A 92 -18.55 -2.09 -23.09
CA THR A 92 -20.00 -1.96 -23.35
C THR A 92 -20.34 -2.41 -24.77
N SER A 93 -21.37 -3.23 -24.92
CA SER A 93 -21.97 -3.63 -26.20
C SER A 93 -23.29 -2.87 -26.44
N PRO A 94 -23.66 -2.50 -27.69
CA PRO A 94 -22.92 -2.74 -28.92
C PRO A 94 -21.68 -1.85 -29.00
N LEU A 95 -20.56 -2.42 -29.44
CA LEU A 95 -19.47 -1.62 -30.00
C LEU A 95 -20.13 -0.65 -31.00
N PRO A 96 -19.92 0.67 -30.91
CA PRO A 96 -20.50 1.59 -31.87
C PRO A 96 -20.20 1.08 -33.27
N HIS A 97 -21.24 0.92 -34.08
CA HIS A 97 -21.23 0.33 -35.42
C HIS A 97 -20.27 1.10 -36.34
N ASN A 98 -18.96 0.84 -36.22
CA ASN A 98 -17.86 1.23 -37.10
C ASN A 98 -16.48 0.71 -36.60
N ALA A 99 -16.40 -0.09 -35.54
CA ALA A 99 -15.14 -0.71 -35.10
C ALA A 99 -14.70 -1.96 -35.91
N SER A 100 -15.08 -2.03 -37.19
CA SER A 100 -14.65 -3.09 -38.12
C SER A 100 -13.85 -2.48 -39.27
N THR A 101 -12.75 -1.80 -38.93
CA THR A 101 -11.54 -1.60 -39.75
C THR A 101 -10.60 -0.71 -38.94
N LEU A 102 -9.62 -1.32 -38.25
CA LEU A 102 -8.38 -0.60 -37.92
C LEU A 102 -7.66 -0.33 -39.26
N PRO A 103 -7.37 0.92 -39.66
CA PRO A 103 -6.38 1.16 -40.68
C PRO A 103 -5.01 1.20 -40.03
N SER A 104 -4.14 0.29 -40.45
CA SER A 104 -2.70 0.47 -40.38
C SER A 104 -2.33 1.78 -41.08
N SER A 105 -1.40 2.55 -40.47
CA SER A 105 -0.81 3.83 -40.92
C SER A 105 -1.53 5.11 -40.46
N LEU A 106 -0.80 5.87 -39.61
CA LEU A 106 -1.08 7.27 -39.29
C LEU A 106 -0.85 8.14 -40.54
N ASN A 107 -1.81 9.00 -40.85
CA ASN A 107 -1.55 10.30 -41.46
C ASN A 107 -2.56 11.34 -40.95
N SER A 108 -2.00 12.33 -40.26
CA SER A 108 -2.38 13.74 -40.08
C SER A 108 -3.80 14.25 -40.34
N THR A 109 -4.22 15.10 -39.39
CA THR A 109 -5.14 16.27 -39.47
C THR A 109 -6.68 16.08 -39.42
N SER A 110 -7.26 16.85 -38.49
CA SER A 110 -8.67 17.26 -38.33
C SER A 110 -9.62 16.39 -37.47
N SER A 111 -9.96 16.96 -36.31
CA SER A 111 -11.29 17.06 -35.68
C SER A 111 -12.26 15.88 -35.81
N ASN A 112 -12.22 14.97 -34.83
CA ASN A 112 -13.31 14.67 -33.88
C ASN A 112 -13.08 13.28 -33.25
N PRO A 113 -12.88 13.16 -31.93
CA PRO A 113 -13.00 11.87 -31.27
C PRO A 113 -14.46 11.67 -30.85
N VAL A 114 -15.14 10.67 -31.41
CA VAL A 114 -16.31 10.06 -30.74
C VAL A 114 -15.73 9.27 -29.57
N PRO A 115 -15.93 9.67 -28.30
CA PRO A 115 -15.47 8.85 -27.19
C PRO A 115 -16.35 7.59 -27.18
N SER A 116 -15.75 6.40 -27.20
CA SER A 116 -16.43 5.25 -26.64
C SER A 116 -16.76 5.61 -25.20
N ALA A 117 -18.04 5.84 -24.90
CA ALA A 117 -18.45 6.23 -23.57
C ALA A 117 -18.07 5.10 -22.61
N ARG A 118 -17.00 5.28 -21.83
CA ARG A 118 -16.65 4.37 -20.74
C ARG A 118 -17.50 4.79 -19.55
N PRO A 119 -18.56 4.04 -19.20
CA PRO A 119 -19.46 4.46 -18.12
C PRO A 119 -18.77 4.41 -16.74
N ILE A 120 -17.62 3.71 -16.66
CA ILE A 120 -16.79 3.65 -15.47
C ILE A 120 -15.31 3.57 -15.86
N GLN A 121 -14.47 4.26 -15.09
CA GLN A 121 -13.02 4.09 -15.07
C GLN A 121 -12.64 3.47 -13.72
N PHE A 122 -11.74 2.49 -13.74
CA PHE A 122 -11.25 1.86 -12.52
C PHE A 122 -9.80 1.40 -12.68
N ASN A 123 -9.14 1.21 -11.55
CA ASN A 123 -7.83 0.59 -11.48
C ASN A 123 -7.73 -0.29 -10.23
N VAL A 124 -6.91 -1.33 -10.29
CA VAL A 124 -6.75 -2.32 -9.22
C VAL A 124 -5.27 -2.59 -9.01
N SER A 125 -4.87 -2.73 -7.75
CA SER A 125 -3.55 -3.21 -7.35
C SER A 125 -3.68 -4.23 -6.22
N HIS A 126 -2.70 -5.09 -6.06
CA HIS A 126 -2.70 -6.10 -5.01
C HIS A 126 -1.30 -6.46 -4.56
N GLN A 127 -1.11 -6.66 -3.26
CA GLN A 127 0.16 -7.11 -2.69
C GLN A 127 -0.08 -7.78 -1.33
N ALA A 128 0.70 -8.83 -1.03
CA ALA A 128 0.72 -9.53 0.27
C ALA A 128 -0.65 -9.88 0.89
N GLY A 129 -1.63 -10.25 0.06
CA GLY A 129 -2.95 -10.68 0.50
C GLY A 129 -4.00 -9.57 0.62
N LEU A 130 -3.69 -8.35 0.14
CA LEU A 130 -4.65 -7.27 0.00
C LEU A 130 -4.86 -6.93 -1.48
N VAL A 131 -6.10 -6.59 -1.84
CA VAL A 131 -6.49 -6.10 -3.17
C VAL A 131 -7.21 -4.77 -3.01
N ALA A 132 -6.66 -3.72 -3.60
CA ALA A 132 -7.22 -2.36 -3.56
C ALA A 132 -7.77 -1.98 -4.93
N LEU A 133 -8.95 -1.37 -4.97
CA LEU A 133 -9.59 -0.87 -6.19
C LEU A 133 -10.01 0.59 -6.01
N VAL A 134 -9.74 1.42 -7.01
CA VAL A 134 -10.31 2.76 -7.16
C VAL A 134 -11.20 2.77 -8.39
N GLY A 135 -12.35 3.43 -8.33
CA GLY A 135 -13.20 3.64 -9.49
C GLY A 135 -13.98 4.95 -9.46
N ILE A 136 -14.41 5.38 -10.64
CA ILE A 136 -15.24 6.56 -10.83
C ILE A 136 -16.16 6.34 -12.05
N PRO A 137 -17.47 6.60 -11.94
CA PRO A 137 -18.42 6.60 -13.07
C PRO A 137 -18.27 7.82 -13.99
N SER A 138 -17.07 8.02 -14.52
CA SER A 138 -16.78 9.12 -15.45
C SER A 138 -15.82 8.67 -16.54
N SER A 139 -16.06 9.15 -17.76
CA SER A 139 -15.14 8.95 -18.90
C SER A 139 -14.08 10.04 -19.03
N SER A 140 -14.25 11.17 -18.32
CA SER A 140 -13.34 12.33 -18.35
C SER A 140 -12.26 12.30 -17.27
N VAL A 141 -12.24 11.26 -16.43
CA VAL A 141 -11.30 11.13 -15.32
C VAL A 141 -10.46 9.87 -15.49
N ARG A 142 -9.15 9.99 -15.27
CA ARG A 142 -8.25 8.83 -15.17
C ARG A 142 -7.96 8.55 -13.71
N VAL A 143 -7.99 7.27 -13.35
CA VAL A 143 -7.68 6.81 -11.99
C VAL A 143 -6.61 5.74 -12.01
N GLY A 144 -5.75 5.75 -10.98
CA GLY A 144 -4.72 4.75 -10.72
C GLY A 144 -4.61 4.50 -9.22
N ILE A 145 -4.30 3.26 -8.84
CA ILE A 145 -4.07 2.88 -7.46
C ILE A 145 -2.88 1.94 -7.38
N ASP A 146 -2.08 2.09 -6.34
CA ASP A 146 -1.07 1.10 -5.99
C ASP A 146 -1.10 0.78 -4.50
N ILE A 147 -0.68 -0.43 -4.16
CA ILE A 147 -0.53 -0.89 -2.78
C ILE A 147 0.83 -1.55 -2.64
N VAL A 148 1.55 -1.18 -1.59
CA VAL A 148 2.85 -1.74 -1.26
C VAL A 148 2.88 -2.31 0.15
N CYS A 149 3.49 -3.48 0.33
CA CYS A 149 3.82 -4.06 1.63
C CYS A 149 5.32 -3.94 1.87
N VAL A 150 5.72 -3.17 2.90
CA VAL A 150 7.12 -2.80 3.15
C VAL A 150 7.98 -3.96 3.68
N ASP A 151 7.35 -5.00 4.21
CA ASP A 151 8.03 -6.14 4.85
C ASP A 151 7.97 -7.43 4.01
N GLU A 152 7.34 -7.42 2.84
CA GLU A 152 7.17 -8.65 2.04
C GLU A 152 8.49 -9.13 1.42
N ARG A 153 9.42 -8.21 1.15
CA ARG A 153 10.71 -8.52 0.54
C ARG A 153 11.79 -8.63 1.61
N ASP A 154 12.71 -9.58 1.44
CA ASP A 154 13.95 -9.65 2.22
C ASP A 154 14.97 -8.61 1.71
N ASP A 155 14.62 -7.34 1.88
CA ASP A 155 15.44 -6.23 1.42
C ASP A 155 16.74 -6.14 2.20
N TYR A 156 16.75 -6.47 3.49
CA TYR A 156 17.96 -6.52 4.32
C TYR A 156 19.07 -7.35 3.69
N LYS A 157 18.77 -8.57 3.23
CA LYS A 157 19.77 -9.40 2.57
C LYS A 157 20.33 -8.77 1.30
N SER A 158 19.51 -8.02 0.58
CA SER A 158 19.94 -7.33 -0.65
C SER A 158 20.73 -6.05 -0.37
N ILE A 159 20.33 -5.28 0.65
CA ILE A 159 21.04 -4.11 1.17
C ILE A 159 22.44 -4.52 1.63
N GLN A 160 22.53 -5.57 2.44
CA GLN A 160 23.79 -6.10 2.94
C GLN A 160 24.74 -6.50 1.80
N ARG A 161 24.23 -7.22 0.79
CA ARG A 161 25.01 -7.64 -0.38
C ARG A 161 25.57 -6.48 -1.20
N ARG A 162 24.91 -5.32 -1.19
CA ARG A 162 25.32 -4.12 -1.94
C ARG A 162 26.22 -3.18 -1.17
N GLY A 163 26.47 -3.49 0.10
CA GLY A 163 27.37 -2.71 0.93
C GLY A 163 26.70 -1.60 1.74
N GLY A 164 25.36 -1.55 1.77
CA GLY A 164 24.59 -0.64 2.61
C GLY A 164 23.38 -0.03 1.92
N MET A 165 22.58 0.72 2.68
CA MET A 165 21.31 1.29 2.24
C MET A 165 21.48 2.26 1.06
N ALA A 166 22.53 3.10 1.10
CA ALA A 166 22.77 4.07 0.04
C ALA A 166 23.03 3.40 -1.32
N GLU A 167 23.86 2.36 -1.37
CA GLU A 167 24.15 1.61 -2.61
C GLU A 167 22.96 0.81 -3.10
N TRP A 168 22.11 0.34 -2.18
CA TRP A 168 20.87 -0.32 -2.54
C TRP A 168 19.90 0.64 -3.22
N VAL A 169 19.68 1.84 -2.68
CA VAL A 169 18.82 2.86 -3.30
C VAL A 169 19.35 3.27 -4.68
N SER A 170 20.68 3.39 -4.85
CA SER A 170 21.31 3.76 -6.12
C SER A 170 20.93 2.85 -7.30
N MET A 171 20.52 1.60 -7.06
CA MET A 171 20.12 0.69 -8.13
C MET A 171 18.91 1.15 -8.93
N TYR A 172 18.09 2.01 -8.33
CA TYR A 172 16.80 2.41 -8.88
C TYR A 172 16.88 3.76 -9.61
N ASP A 173 18.08 4.16 -10.05
CA ASP A 173 18.32 5.44 -10.74
C ASP A 173 17.70 5.50 -12.15
N GLU A 174 17.25 4.37 -12.69
CA GLU A 174 16.43 4.30 -13.91
C GLU A 174 14.95 4.67 -13.64
N VAL A 175 14.50 4.54 -12.39
CA VAL A 175 13.11 4.78 -11.98
C VAL A 175 12.94 6.14 -11.29
N PHE A 176 13.90 6.49 -10.42
CA PHE A 176 13.85 7.69 -9.59
C PHE A 176 14.80 8.78 -10.11
N SER A 177 14.40 10.04 -9.93
CA SER A 177 15.27 11.17 -10.22
C SER A 177 16.45 11.23 -9.23
N ALA A 178 17.48 12.00 -9.57
CA ALA A 178 18.61 12.22 -8.66
C ALA A 178 18.17 12.88 -7.33
N GLY A 179 17.14 13.73 -7.37
CA GLY A 179 16.54 14.34 -6.18
C GLY A 179 15.91 13.30 -5.27
N GLU A 180 15.01 12.48 -5.82
CA GLU A 180 14.34 11.40 -5.07
C GLU A 180 15.34 10.38 -4.49
N ILE A 181 16.35 9.99 -5.26
CA ILE A 181 17.43 9.12 -4.78
C ILE A 181 18.17 9.76 -3.61
N SER A 182 18.49 11.05 -3.70
CA SER A 182 19.13 11.79 -2.60
C SER A 182 18.22 11.84 -1.37
N ASP A 183 16.94 12.10 -1.55
CA ASP A 183 15.96 12.19 -0.47
C ASP A 183 15.83 10.86 0.28
N MET A 184 15.76 9.74 -0.44
CA MET A 184 15.71 8.40 0.14
C MET A 184 17.01 8.04 0.88
N LYS A 185 18.17 8.36 0.28
CA LYS A 185 19.49 8.12 0.90
C LYS A 185 19.69 8.92 2.18
N ARG A 186 19.21 10.15 2.22
CA ARG A 186 19.36 11.07 3.37
C ARG A 186 18.21 11.00 4.36
N CYS A 187 17.15 10.27 4.01
CA CYS A 187 15.88 10.28 4.73
C CYS A 187 15.36 11.72 4.98
N ALA A 188 15.28 12.50 3.90
CA ALA A 188 15.09 13.96 3.97
C ALA A 188 13.79 14.42 4.65
N CYS A 189 12.76 13.56 4.75
CA CYS A 189 11.54 13.85 5.49
C CYS A 189 11.76 14.03 7.00
N GLY A 190 12.94 13.62 7.50
CA GLY A 190 13.23 13.46 8.91
C GLY A 190 12.57 12.18 9.43
N VAL A 191 13.31 11.44 10.25
CA VAL A 191 12.80 10.30 11.00
C VAL A 191 13.12 10.60 12.45
N ASP A 192 12.09 10.53 13.27
CA ASP A 192 12.26 10.47 14.71
C ASP A 192 12.17 9.01 15.14
N LEU A 193 13.04 8.60 16.07
CA LEU A 193 13.03 7.27 16.65
C LEU A 193 12.71 7.36 18.13
N ASP A 194 11.69 6.65 18.56
CA ASP A 194 11.41 6.42 19.98
C ASP A 194 12.05 5.10 20.40
N LEU A 195 13.13 5.19 21.19
CA LEU A 195 13.91 4.05 21.65
C LEU A 195 13.46 3.62 23.05
N ASP A 196 13.00 2.38 23.18
CA ASP A 196 12.77 1.75 24.47
C ASP A 196 14.10 1.22 25.03
N LEU A 197 14.81 2.09 25.76
CA LEU A 197 16.09 1.74 26.36
C LEU A 197 15.85 1.22 27.77
N ALA A 198 16.30 0.00 28.05
CA ALA A 198 16.27 -0.54 29.40
C ALA A 198 17.06 0.39 30.34
N SER A 199 16.45 0.78 31.47
CA SER A 199 17.14 1.55 32.50
C SER A 199 18.28 0.71 33.08
N GLU A 200 19.52 1.20 33.04
CA GLU A 200 20.67 0.52 33.67
C GLU A 200 20.63 0.55 35.22
N ASP A 201 19.67 1.26 35.82
CA ASP A 201 19.51 1.33 37.28
C ASP A 201 18.69 0.15 37.84
N SER A 202 19.33 -1.02 37.93
CA SER A 202 18.87 -2.12 38.80
C SER A 202 19.90 -2.48 39.87
N THR A 203 20.59 -1.46 40.42
CA THR A 203 21.35 -1.60 41.66
C THR A 203 20.82 -0.69 42.77
N GLY A 204 19.64 -1.03 43.28
CA GLY A 204 19.31 -0.85 44.70
C GLY A 204 18.63 0.46 45.13
N THR A 205 17.61 0.26 45.96
CA THR A 205 16.96 1.19 46.90
C THR A 205 15.88 2.14 46.38
N GLY A 206 14.64 1.62 46.37
CA GLY A 206 13.46 2.30 46.93
C GLY A 206 12.94 3.54 46.21
N THR A 207 12.17 3.34 45.13
CA THR A 207 11.24 4.36 44.60
C THR A 207 9.79 4.01 44.95
N ALA A 208 9.03 5.05 45.31
CA ALA A 208 7.64 4.96 45.73
C ALA A 208 6.72 4.41 44.62
N PRO A 209 5.63 3.69 44.97
CA PRO A 209 4.70 3.17 43.98
C PRO A 209 3.89 4.34 43.39
N GLY A 210 4.11 4.66 42.11
CA GLY A 210 3.27 5.63 41.39
C GLY A 210 3.89 6.38 40.23
N THR A 211 5.21 6.28 40.00
CA THR A 211 5.85 6.95 38.85
C THR A 211 6.46 5.89 37.95
N VAL A 212 5.82 5.62 36.80
CA VAL A 212 6.42 4.81 35.74
C VAL A 212 7.59 5.64 35.20
N PRO A 213 8.85 5.17 35.24
CA PRO A 213 9.94 5.90 34.61
C PRO A 213 9.66 5.98 33.10
N GLU A 214 9.77 7.17 32.52
CA GLU A 214 9.80 7.37 31.06
C GLU A 214 11.05 6.65 30.51
N THR A 215 10.90 5.37 30.17
CA THR A 215 11.96 4.53 29.58
C THR A 215 12.17 4.79 28.09
N GLN A 216 11.29 5.59 27.49
CA GLN A 216 11.32 5.90 26.07
C GLN A 216 12.21 7.12 25.81
N THR A 217 13.13 6.97 24.87
CA THR A 217 14.11 7.99 24.49
C THR A 217 13.87 8.41 23.06
N HIS A 218 13.35 9.61 22.87
CA HIS A 218 13.21 10.21 21.55
C HIS A 218 14.58 10.62 21.00
N VAL A 219 14.84 10.22 19.75
CA VAL A 219 16.00 10.63 18.96
C VAL A 219 15.47 11.36 17.74
N SER A 220 15.79 12.64 17.65
CA SER A 220 15.31 13.51 16.58
C SER A 220 15.98 13.24 15.24
N ALA A 221 15.31 13.63 14.15
CA ALA A 221 15.87 13.62 12.81
C ALA A 221 17.25 14.33 12.71
N ASP A 222 17.41 15.45 13.40
CA ASP A 222 18.66 16.21 13.42
C ASP A 222 19.81 15.44 14.09
N GLU A 223 19.51 14.64 15.12
CA GLU A 223 20.49 13.77 15.78
C GLU A 223 20.89 12.56 14.93
N LEU A 224 19.97 12.07 14.08
CA LEU A 224 20.23 10.95 13.18
C LEU A 224 20.93 11.38 11.88
N ALA A 225 20.79 12.65 11.48
CA ALA A 225 21.34 13.15 10.22
C ALA A 225 22.85 12.86 10.03
N PRO A 226 23.74 13.05 11.03
CA PRO A 226 25.17 12.74 10.86
C PRO A 226 25.44 11.25 10.62
N VAL A 227 24.63 10.36 11.18
CA VAL A 227 24.77 8.91 11.00
C VAL A 227 24.28 8.51 9.60
N ILE A 228 23.11 9.02 9.19
CA ILE A 228 22.52 8.70 7.88
C ILE A 228 23.40 9.23 6.75
N GLN A 229 24.04 10.38 6.95
CA GLN A 229 24.84 11.07 5.93
C GLN A 229 26.34 10.70 5.97
N ASP A 230 26.75 9.77 6.84
CA ASP A 230 28.14 9.30 6.89
C ASP A 230 28.47 8.40 5.69
N GLY A 231 28.92 9.01 4.60
CA GLY A 231 29.37 8.30 3.41
C GLY A 231 30.60 7.41 3.63
N ALA A 232 31.36 7.59 4.71
CA ALA A 232 32.49 6.73 5.03
C ALA A 232 32.05 5.46 5.79
N ARG A 233 30.89 5.50 6.45
CA ARG A 233 30.30 4.37 7.18
C ARG A 233 28.87 4.11 6.74
N PRO A 234 28.67 3.42 5.60
CA PRO A 234 27.34 3.13 5.10
C PRO A 234 26.50 2.34 6.12
N LEU A 235 25.24 2.74 6.29
CA LEU A 235 24.26 2.01 7.09
C LEU A 235 24.04 0.61 6.53
N ARG A 236 24.23 -0.41 7.38
CA ARG A 236 24.10 -1.82 7.03
C ARG A 236 23.14 -2.53 8.00
N PRO A 237 22.38 -3.53 7.52
CA PRO A 237 21.49 -4.30 8.39
C PRO A 237 22.26 -4.99 9.51
N ASN A 238 21.62 -5.06 10.69
CA ASN A 238 22.11 -5.74 11.88
C ASN A 238 23.45 -5.21 12.42
N THR A 239 23.77 -3.94 12.17
CA THR A 239 24.90 -3.26 12.80
C THR A 239 24.44 -2.32 13.90
N GLU A 240 25.27 -2.11 14.93
CA GLU A 240 24.98 -1.15 15.99
C GLU A 240 25.33 0.27 15.56
N VAL A 241 24.47 1.21 15.97
CA VAL A 241 24.68 2.66 15.86
C VAL A 241 24.79 3.21 17.27
N THR A 242 25.90 3.89 17.56
CA THR A 242 26.09 4.63 18.81
C THR A 242 26.16 6.12 18.51
N LEU A 243 25.30 6.91 19.15
CA LEU A 243 25.28 8.36 18.98
C LEU A 243 25.13 9.09 20.32
N ARG A 244 25.68 10.31 20.37
CA ARG A 244 25.54 11.22 21.51
C ARG A 244 24.43 12.21 21.17
N LEU A 245 23.34 12.15 21.93
CA LEU A 245 22.21 13.07 21.84
C LEU A 245 22.61 14.49 22.24
N HIS A 246 21.81 15.48 21.86
CA HIS A 246 21.97 16.87 22.31
C HIS A 246 21.94 17.01 23.83
N SER A 247 21.23 16.11 24.52
CA SER A 247 21.20 16.00 25.98
C SER A 247 22.54 15.55 26.59
N GLY A 248 23.51 15.13 25.78
CA GLY A 248 24.78 14.56 26.21
C GLY A 248 24.72 13.05 26.50
N ARG A 249 23.51 12.48 26.56
CA ARG A 249 23.30 11.03 26.72
C ARG A 249 23.81 10.30 25.49
N ILE A 250 24.44 9.14 25.71
CA ILE A 250 24.86 8.23 24.64
C ILE A 250 23.81 7.12 24.54
N VAL A 251 23.37 6.85 23.32
CA VAL A 251 22.45 5.75 23.03
C VAL A 251 23.06 4.83 21.99
N THR A 252 22.81 3.52 22.14
CA THR A 252 23.19 2.49 21.17
C THR A 252 21.94 1.72 20.77
N PHE A 253 21.73 1.52 19.48
CA PHE A 253 20.58 0.79 18.93
C PHE A 253 20.94 0.15 17.58
N ASN A 254 20.06 -0.71 17.07
CA ASN A 254 20.27 -1.41 15.81
C ASN A 254 19.98 -0.48 14.61
N ALA A 255 20.88 -0.43 13.63
CA ALA A 255 20.73 0.33 12.38
C ALA A 255 19.46 0.00 11.60
N ASN A 256 18.89 -1.19 11.81
CA ASN A 256 17.61 -1.61 11.23
C ASN A 256 16.50 -0.57 11.45
N LEU A 257 16.48 0.13 12.59
CA LEU A 257 15.47 1.16 12.87
C LEU A 257 15.51 2.32 11.86
N ILE A 258 16.71 2.74 11.47
CA ILE A 258 16.91 3.77 10.45
C ILE A 258 16.62 3.18 9.06
N ILE A 259 17.10 1.97 8.79
CA ILE A 259 16.91 1.30 7.50
C ILE A 259 15.43 1.08 7.21
N ASP A 260 14.62 0.68 8.19
CA ASP A 260 13.17 0.49 8.05
C ASP A 260 12.45 1.79 7.73
N ALA A 261 12.91 2.90 8.31
CA ALA A 261 12.37 4.21 8.01
C ALA A 261 12.75 4.64 6.57
N GLN A 262 13.99 4.38 6.14
CA GLN A 262 14.43 4.63 4.76
C GLN A 262 13.71 3.72 3.75
N LEU A 263 13.47 2.45 4.08
CA LEU A 263 12.69 1.53 3.26
C LEU A 263 11.24 1.97 3.15
N ARG A 264 10.64 2.44 4.25
CA ARG A 264 9.28 3.01 4.21
C ARG A 264 9.21 4.25 3.33
N LEU A 265 10.23 5.13 3.37
CA LEU A 265 10.32 6.26 2.44
C LEU A 265 10.50 5.80 0.98
N PHE A 266 11.36 4.83 0.73
CA PHE A 266 11.53 4.24 -0.59
C PHE A 266 10.20 3.70 -1.15
N TYR A 267 9.49 2.92 -0.35
CA TYR A 267 8.21 2.35 -0.77
C TYR A 267 7.09 3.38 -0.89
N ALA A 268 7.17 4.52 -0.18
CA ALA A 268 6.26 5.64 -0.40
C ALA A 268 6.45 6.23 -1.81
N HIS A 269 7.69 6.53 -2.22
CA HIS A 269 8.00 6.98 -3.59
C HIS A 269 7.61 5.94 -4.65
N TRP A 270 7.90 4.66 -4.41
CA TRP A 270 7.53 3.57 -5.30
C TRP A 270 6.01 3.53 -5.53
N CYS A 271 5.23 3.53 -4.45
CA CYS A 271 3.78 3.44 -4.51
C CYS A 271 3.15 4.64 -5.22
N LEU A 272 3.65 5.85 -4.95
CA LEU A 272 3.21 7.08 -5.63
C LEU A 272 3.48 7.04 -7.14
N LYS A 273 4.67 6.61 -7.56
CA LYS A 273 5.00 6.46 -9.00
C LYS A 273 4.12 5.41 -9.66
N GLU A 274 3.99 4.23 -9.06
CA GLU A 274 3.14 3.15 -9.59
C GLU A 274 1.69 3.61 -9.76
N ALA A 275 1.11 4.31 -8.78
CA ALA A 275 -0.25 4.83 -8.89
C ALA A 275 -0.40 5.81 -10.05
N TYR A 276 0.57 6.72 -10.24
CA TYR A 276 0.58 7.66 -11.38
C TYR A 276 0.71 6.93 -12.72
N ILE A 277 1.63 5.97 -12.82
CA ILE A 277 1.88 5.17 -14.05
C ILE A 277 0.62 4.36 -14.41
N LYS A 278 0.01 3.69 -13.42
CA LYS A 278 -1.25 2.96 -13.60
C LYS A 278 -2.43 3.86 -13.98
N MET A 279 -2.41 5.11 -13.52
CA MET A 279 -3.40 6.12 -13.91
C MET A 279 -3.25 6.52 -15.37
N THR A 280 -2.02 6.82 -15.83
CA THR A 280 -1.77 7.18 -17.24
C THR A 280 -2.01 6.00 -18.18
N GLY A 281 -1.81 4.78 -17.68
CA GLY A 281 -1.92 3.54 -18.43
C GLY A 281 -0.57 3.10 -19.01
N GLU A 282 0.48 3.89 -18.91
CA GLU A 282 1.79 3.53 -19.44
C GLU A 282 2.46 2.45 -18.57
N ALA A 283 3.39 1.68 -19.13
CA ALA A 283 4.14 0.67 -18.39
C ALA A 283 5.44 1.26 -17.79
N LEU A 284 6.07 0.54 -16.86
CA LEU A 284 7.38 0.88 -16.26
C LEU A 284 8.55 0.99 -17.26
N LEU A 285 8.31 0.76 -18.55
CA LEU A 285 9.28 0.97 -19.63
C LEU A 285 9.25 2.41 -20.18
N ALA A 286 8.47 3.30 -19.56
CA ALA A 286 8.42 4.70 -19.90
C ALA A 286 9.80 5.37 -19.72
N GLY A 287 10.40 5.87 -20.81
CA GLY A 287 11.68 6.58 -20.75
C GLY A 287 11.66 7.87 -19.92
N TRP A 288 10.48 8.33 -19.50
CA TRP A 288 10.26 9.57 -18.75
C TRP A 288 10.15 9.37 -17.23
N LEU A 289 10.30 8.15 -16.68
CA LEU A 289 10.08 7.89 -15.24
C LEU A 289 10.86 8.84 -14.31
N LYS A 290 12.09 9.20 -14.69
CA LYS A 290 12.95 10.13 -13.95
C LYS A 290 12.49 11.59 -14.03
N GLU A 291 11.67 11.92 -15.03
CA GLU A 291 11.10 13.25 -15.24
C GLU A 291 9.82 13.45 -14.42
N LEU A 292 9.22 12.36 -13.90
CA LEU A 292 8.17 12.41 -12.88
C LEU A 292 8.83 12.38 -11.50
N GLU A 293 8.70 13.47 -10.75
CA GLU A 293 9.29 13.64 -9.43
C GLU A 293 8.18 13.83 -8.38
N PHE A 294 8.29 13.10 -7.29
CA PHE A 294 7.59 13.41 -6.05
C PHE A 294 8.55 14.08 -5.08
N ARG A 295 8.24 15.30 -4.64
CA ARG A 295 9.11 16.09 -3.74
C ARG A 295 8.45 16.26 -2.38
N ASN A 296 9.27 16.42 -1.34
CA ASN A 296 8.80 16.61 0.04
C ASN A 296 7.96 15.43 0.58
N VAL A 297 8.17 14.22 0.03
CA VAL A 297 7.40 13.02 0.42
C VAL A 297 7.69 12.66 1.87
N ARG A 298 6.63 12.51 2.66
CA ARG A 298 6.68 11.96 4.03
C ARG A 298 5.83 10.70 4.08
N PRO A 299 6.34 9.55 4.54
CA PRO A 299 5.52 8.35 4.63
C PRO A 299 4.38 8.54 5.64
N PRO A 300 3.14 8.08 5.35
CA PRO A 300 2.07 8.13 6.32
C PRO A 300 2.41 7.29 7.56
N LYS A 301 2.02 7.81 8.72
CA LYS A 301 2.14 7.11 10.00
C LYS A 301 1.27 5.85 9.95
N PRO A 302 1.84 4.66 10.23
CA PRO A 302 1.09 3.41 10.25
C PRO A 302 -0.01 3.41 11.32
N ALA A 303 -0.93 2.45 11.19
CA ALA A 303 -2.01 2.27 12.15
C ALA A 303 -1.54 1.57 13.43
N GLY A 304 -2.08 2.00 14.57
CA GLY A 304 -1.67 1.53 15.89
C GLY A 304 -0.25 1.95 16.28
N PRO A 305 0.18 1.70 17.54
CA PRO A 305 1.58 1.81 17.88
C PRO A 305 2.36 0.83 17.01
N ARG A 306 3.26 1.33 16.16
CA ARG A 306 4.39 0.52 15.73
C ARG A 306 5.13 0.22 17.03
N ALA A 307 4.98 -0.99 17.54
CA ALA A 307 6.08 -1.55 18.30
C ALA A 307 7.22 -1.60 17.28
N ILE A 308 8.05 -0.57 17.27
CA ILE A 308 9.46 -0.80 17.09
C ILE A 308 9.82 -1.69 18.29
N GLU A 309 9.53 -2.99 18.19
CA GLU A 309 10.08 -3.98 19.09
C GLU A 309 11.57 -3.95 18.78
N ALA A 310 12.28 -3.06 19.47
CA ALA A 310 13.71 -3.15 19.62
C ALA A 310 13.95 -4.57 20.14
N GLN A 311 14.43 -5.44 19.25
CA GLN A 311 14.94 -6.75 19.62
C GLN A 311 15.98 -6.52 20.72
N LEU A 312 15.57 -6.81 21.95
CA LEU A 312 16.47 -7.09 23.04
C LEU A 312 17.29 -8.31 22.61
N VAL A 313 18.52 -8.06 22.16
CA VAL A 313 19.56 -9.08 22.05
C VAL A 313 19.90 -9.52 23.48
N GLY A 314 19.14 -10.48 23.99
CA GLY A 314 19.52 -11.27 25.15
C GLY A 314 20.42 -12.42 24.68
N LEU A 315 21.69 -12.35 25.01
CA LEU A 315 22.67 -13.43 24.91
C LEU A 315 22.09 -14.76 25.42
N GLY A 316 22.01 -15.77 24.56
CA GLY A 316 21.64 -17.13 24.96
C GLY A 316 21.41 -18.03 23.75
N GLY A 317 22.46 -18.67 23.26
CA GLY A 317 22.37 -19.60 22.14
C GLY A 317 21.46 -20.80 22.44
N ILE A 318 20.88 -21.36 21.39
CA ILE A 318 20.89 -22.79 21.04
C ILE A 318 20.36 -22.92 19.61
N GLN A 319 21.09 -23.70 18.81
CA GLN A 319 20.78 -24.08 17.43
C GLN A 319 19.42 -24.79 17.34
N ALA A 320 18.68 -24.57 16.26
CA ALA A 320 17.72 -25.55 15.77
C ALA A 320 17.91 -25.75 14.27
N GLN A 321 18.50 -26.89 13.95
CA GLN A 321 18.71 -27.43 12.61
C GLN A 321 17.39 -27.89 11.98
N SER A 322 17.36 -27.85 10.64
CA SER A 322 16.38 -28.51 9.80
C SER A 322 16.50 -30.04 9.85
N VAL A 323 15.40 -30.72 10.20
CA VAL A 323 15.04 -32.11 9.81
C VAL A 323 13.52 -32.17 10.03
N GLY A 324 12.63 -32.62 9.14
CA GLY A 324 12.64 -33.79 8.28
C GLY A 324 11.42 -34.65 8.64
N LEU A 325 10.40 -34.64 7.76
CA LEU A 325 9.33 -35.63 7.52
C LEU A 325 8.83 -36.59 8.63
N GLY A 326 7.51 -36.59 8.83
CA GLY A 326 6.71 -37.83 9.01
C GLY A 326 5.98 -37.98 10.35
N GLY A 327 4.68 -38.31 10.30
CA GLY A 327 3.99 -38.96 11.43
C GLY A 327 2.58 -38.45 11.73
N SER A 328 1.60 -39.30 11.41
CA SER A 328 0.16 -39.16 11.64
C SER A 328 -0.26 -39.33 13.11
N LEU A 329 -1.52 -38.95 13.39
CA LEU A 329 -2.45 -39.36 14.46
C LEU A 329 -2.48 -38.57 15.79
N GLY A 330 -3.68 -38.01 16.07
CA GLY A 330 -4.23 -37.94 17.43
C GLY A 330 -4.96 -36.64 17.79
N GLN A 331 -6.29 -36.59 17.62
CA GLN A 331 -7.15 -35.73 18.45
C GLN A 331 -7.18 -36.26 19.90
N PRO A 332 -7.50 -35.43 20.90
CA PRO A 332 -8.89 -35.43 21.40
C PRO A 332 -9.44 -34.04 21.82
N HIS A 333 -10.77 -33.99 21.92
CA HIS A 333 -11.64 -32.92 22.43
C HIS A 333 -11.35 -32.46 23.87
N GLY A 334 -11.75 -31.22 24.21
CA GLY A 334 -11.98 -30.78 25.59
C GLY A 334 -12.26 -29.28 25.75
N GLN A 335 -13.50 -28.95 26.12
CA GLN A 335 -14.12 -27.63 26.33
C GLN A 335 -13.44 -26.70 27.37
N SER A 336 -13.54 -25.38 27.20
CA SER A 336 -14.35 -24.47 28.05
C SER A 336 -13.89 -22.99 27.98
N GLN A 337 -14.89 -22.11 28.10
CA GLN A 337 -14.85 -20.66 27.97
C GLN A 337 -14.23 -19.97 29.20
N SER A 338 -13.58 -18.82 28.99
CA SER A 338 -13.76 -17.64 29.85
C SER A 338 -13.23 -16.37 29.17
N GLN A 339 -14.12 -15.38 29.04
CA GLN A 339 -13.81 -13.98 28.72
C GLN A 339 -13.16 -13.31 29.95
N PRO A 340 -12.26 -12.32 29.77
CA PRO A 340 -12.01 -11.31 30.79
C PRO A 340 -12.69 -9.97 30.43
N ASN A 341 -13.29 -9.40 31.47
CA ASN A 341 -14.03 -8.15 31.51
C ASN A 341 -13.20 -6.92 31.13
N ASP A 342 -13.78 -6.07 30.27
CA ASP A 342 -13.36 -4.69 30.08
C ASP A 342 -13.62 -3.86 31.34
N ARG A 343 -12.54 -3.33 31.92
CA ARG A 343 -12.61 -2.18 32.83
C ARG A 343 -11.92 -1.00 32.18
N ASN A 344 -12.79 -0.12 31.67
CA ASN A 344 -12.51 1.18 31.11
C ASN A 344 -11.86 2.09 32.17
N LEU A 345 -10.61 2.51 31.93
CA LEU A 345 -9.97 3.63 32.62
C LEU A 345 -9.57 4.65 31.56
N GLY A 346 -10.37 5.72 31.48
CA GLY A 346 -10.14 6.82 30.56
C GLY A 346 -8.87 7.58 30.90
N LEU A 347 -7.99 7.71 29.91
CA LEU A 347 -6.93 8.71 29.87
C LEU A 347 -7.01 9.38 28.49
N GLY A 348 -7.20 10.69 28.51
CA GLY A 348 -7.32 11.51 27.31
C GLY A 348 -6.00 11.54 26.54
N HIS A 349 -6.05 11.08 25.30
CA HIS A 349 -5.07 11.41 24.29
C HIS A 349 -5.82 11.95 23.09
N ASP A 350 -5.37 13.11 22.61
CA ASP A 350 -5.82 13.75 21.38
C ASP A 350 -5.80 12.71 20.25
N GLN A 351 -6.96 12.15 19.92
CA GLN A 351 -7.08 11.25 18.79
C GLN A 351 -6.88 12.09 17.52
N PRO A 352 -5.95 11.71 16.63
CA PRO A 352 -5.96 12.25 15.28
C PRO A 352 -7.33 11.90 14.67
N LYS A 353 -7.96 12.85 13.98
CA LYS A 353 -9.22 12.65 13.24
C LYS A 353 -8.99 11.63 12.12
N GLY A 354 -8.90 10.36 12.47
CA GLY A 354 -8.62 9.22 11.60
C GLY A 354 -9.88 8.46 11.21
N HIS A 355 -9.70 7.57 10.24
CA HIS A 355 -10.67 6.54 9.86
C HIS A 355 -11.27 5.86 11.10
N ALA A 356 -12.57 5.55 11.09
CA ALA A 356 -13.24 4.89 12.22
C ALA A 356 -12.69 3.48 12.52
N ASP A 357 -12.01 2.85 11.57
CA ASP A 357 -11.37 1.55 11.73
C ASP A 357 -9.90 1.74 12.16
N PRO A 358 -9.48 1.16 13.31
CA PRO A 358 -8.14 1.32 13.89
C PRO A 358 -7.02 0.71 13.05
N ARG A 359 -7.34 -0.05 12.00
CA ARG A 359 -6.35 -0.54 11.01
C ARG A 359 -5.87 0.54 10.06
N TRP A 360 -6.51 1.70 9.99
CA TRP A 360 -6.07 2.79 9.12
C TRP A 360 -5.14 3.75 9.86
N GLY A 361 -4.02 4.06 9.23
CA GLY A 361 -3.09 5.08 9.70
C GLY A 361 -3.45 6.45 9.16
N THR A 362 -2.47 7.35 9.07
CA THR A 362 -2.70 8.68 8.50
C THR A 362 -2.76 8.63 6.97
N THR A 363 -3.39 9.65 6.38
CA THR A 363 -3.27 9.97 4.96
C THR A 363 -2.39 11.21 4.82
N VAL A 364 -1.49 11.19 3.83
CA VAL A 364 -0.67 12.35 3.46
C VAL A 364 -1.02 12.77 2.03
N THR A 365 -1.03 14.08 1.80
CA THR A 365 -1.31 14.74 0.52
C THR A 365 -0.38 15.95 0.29
N ASP A 366 0.47 16.27 1.27
CA ASP A 366 1.35 17.43 1.35
C ASP A 366 2.72 17.18 0.69
N PHE A 367 2.69 16.65 -0.54
CA PHE A 367 3.88 16.46 -1.37
C PHE A 367 3.63 16.99 -2.78
N ASP A 368 4.70 17.43 -3.45
CA ASP A 368 4.59 17.99 -4.78
C ASP A 368 4.74 16.91 -5.83
N THR A 369 3.86 16.90 -6.84
CA THR A 369 4.04 16.09 -8.05
C THR A 369 4.44 16.99 -9.21
N VAL A 370 5.64 16.75 -9.73
CA VAL A 370 6.24 17.54 -10.81
C VAL A 370 6.57 16.61 -11.97
N PHE A 371 6.11 16.95 -13.17
CA PHE A 371 6.46 16.25 -14.39
C PHE A 371 7.20 17.22 -15.32
N ARG A 372 8.43 16.88 -15.73
CA ARG A 372 9.30 17.73 -16.57
C ARG A 372 9.49 19.14 -16.00
N GLY A 373 9.66 19.21 -14.68
CA GLY A 373 9.85 20.47 -13.97
C GLY A 373 8.58 21.32 -13.80
N GLN A 374 7.40 20.84 -14.23
CA GLN A 374 6.13 21.56 -14.09
C GLN A 374 5.15 20.80 -13.18
N LYS A 375 4.35 21.54 -12.41
CA LYS A 375 3.24 20.94 -11.65
C LYS A 375 2.27 20.28 -12.63
N VAL A 376 1.79 19.08 -12.30
CA VAL A 376 0.78 18.41 -13.11
C VAL A 376 -0.59 19.03 -12.82
N PRO A 377 -1.23 19.71 -13.77
CA PRO A 377 -2.54 20.33 -13.54
C PRO A 377 -3.62 19.26 -13.35
N ASN A 378 -4.63 19.57 -12.53
CA ASN A 378 -5.79 18.72 -12.24
C ASN A 378 -5.45 17.31 -11.71
N LEU A 379 -4.24 17.13 -11.18
CA LEU A 379 -3.83 15.90 -10.53
C LEU A 379 -4.10 16.02 -9.03
N ARG A 380 -4.82 15.03 -8.49
CA ARG A 380 -4.87 14.75 -7.05
C ARG A 380 -4.24 13.40 -6.79
N ILE A 381 -3.45 13.32 -5.73
CA ILE A 381 -2.84 12.07 -5.29
C ILE A 381 -2.75 12.06 -3.77
N ASP A 382 -3.08 10.92 -3.16
CA ASP A 382 -2.90 10.70 -1.73
C ASP A 382 -2.11 9.41 -1.48
N LEU A 383 -1.54 9.32 -0.28
CA LEU A 383 -0.88 8.11 0.21
C LEU A 383 -1.40 7.81 1.62
N THR A 384 -2.06 6.68 1.79
CA THR A 384 -2.71 6.29 3.04
C THR A 384 -2.05 5.05 3.63
N ALA A 385 -1.74 5.06 4.92
CA ALA A 385 -1.24 3.86 5.60
C ALA A 385 -2.39 2.91 5.98
N PHE A 386 -2.15 1.62 5.82
CA PHE A 386 -3.02 0.55 6.30
C PHE A 386 -2.20 -0.47 7.07
N GLU A 387 -2.66 -0.80 8.28
CA GLU A 387 -1.93 -1.54 9.29
C GLU A 387 -0.52 -0.94 9.50
N GLN A 388 0.44 -1.76 9.92
CA GLN A 388 1.83 -1.32 10.05
C GLN A 388 2.59 -1.39 8.72
N GLN A 389 2.19 -2.30 7.85
CA GLN A 389 3.02 -2.80 6.76
C GLN A 389 2.65 -2.20 5.40
N TYR A 390 1.44 -1.66 5.25
CA TYR A 390 0.93 -1.25 3.94
C TYR A 390 0.85 0.26 3.77
N MET A 391 1.10 0.69 2.54
CA MET A 391 0.71 2.01 2.06
C MET A 391 -0.04 1.86 0.74
N ILE A 392 -1.06 2.69 0.55
CA ILE A 392 -1.92 2.69 -0.62
C ILE A 392 -1.92 4.09 -1.22
N ALA A 393 -1.47 4.22 -2.47
CA ALA A 393 -1.47 5.46 -3.22
C ALA A 393 -2.66 5.50 -4.18
N THR A 394 -3.43 6.58 -4.18
CA THR A 394 -4.51 6.80 -5.17
C THR A 394 -4.19 8.01 -6.01
N ALA A 395 -4.18 7.91 -7.33
CA ALA A 395 -3.99 9.01 -8.26
C ALA A 395 -5.25 9.24 -9.11
N VAL A 396 -5.67 10.50 -9.21
CA VAL A 396 -6.85 10.92 -9.98
C VAL A 396 -6.48 12.14 -10.83
N LEU A 397 -6.72 12.06 -12.13
CA LEU A 397 -6.49 13.15 -13.07
C LEU A 397 -7.77 13.47 -13.83
N GLU A 398 -8.26 14.69 -13.67
CA GLU A 398 -9.49 15.18 -14.29
C GLU A 398 -9.20 15.92 -15.61
N ALA A 399 -10.02 15.70 -16.64
CA ALA A 399 -9.93 16.44 -17.90
C ALA A 399 -10.65 17.79 -17.79
N GLY A 400 -9.96 18.90 -18.11
CA GLY A 400 -10.55 20.24 -18.15
C GLY A 400 -9.50 21.36 -18.10
N PRO A 401 -9.85 22.62 -18.41
CA PRO A 401 -8.98 23.77 -18.17
C PRO A 401 -8.73 23.94 -16.66
N SER A 402 -7.50 24.28 -16.28
CA SER A 402 -7.05 24.36 -14.88
C SER A 402 -7.77 25.41 -14.02
N GLU A 403 -8.59 26.27 -14.62
CA GLU A 403 -9.24 27.42 -13.97
C GLU A 403 -10.59 27.08 -13.32
N ASP A 404 -11.23 25.97 -13.70
CA ASP A 404 -12.53 25.54 -13.13
C ASP A 404 -12.38 24.61 -11.91
N PHE A 405 -11.14 24.31 -11.49
CA PHE A 405 -10.88 23.51 -10.31
C PHE A 405 -11.14 24.33 -9.04
N GLN A 406 -12.42 24.50 -8.70
CA GLN A 406 -12.81 24.73 -7.32
C GLN A 406 -12.50 23.43 -6.58
N GLY A 407 -11.48 23.45 -5.73
CA GLY A 407 -11.09 22.32 -4.86
C GLY A 407 -12.28 21.86 -4.03
N GLY A 408 -13.14 21.02 -4.62
CA GLY A 408 -14.06 20.18 -3.88
C GLY A 408 -13.20 19.28 -3.00
N ASP A 409 -13.64 19.09 -1.75
CA ASP A 409 -12.88 18.48 -0.65
C ASP A 409 -11.63 17.72 -1.13
N ASP A 410 -10.45 18.30 -0.87
CA ASP A 410 -9.14 17.74 -1.27
C ASP A 410 -8.94 16.28 -0.80
N LYS A 411 -9.80 15.81 0.10
CA LYS A 411 -9.79 14.46 0.65
C LYS A 411 -10.61 13.49 -0.21
N PHE A 412 -9.96 12.42 -0.68
CA PHE A 412 -10.65 11.28 -1.26
C PHE A 412 -11.55 10.55 -0.25
N PRO A 413 -12.65 9.90 -0.71
CA PRO A 413 -13.55 9.18 0.16
C PRO A 413 -12.84 8.00 0.81
N ASP A 414 -13.04 7.80 2.10
CA ASP A 414 -12.46 6.70 2.89
C ASP A 414 -12.63 5.33 2.19
N PHE A 415 -11.64 4.44 2.34
CA PHE A 415 -11.71 3.08 1.79
C PHE A 415 -12.85 2.28 2.44
N LYS A 416 -13.66 1.62 1.62
CA LYS A 416 -14.65 0.63 2.06
C LYS A 416 -14.02 -0.76 2.10
N ASP A 417 -14.05 -1.40 3.27
CA ASP A 417 -13.73 -2.82 3.39
C ASP A 417 -14.81 -3.67 2.71
N ILE A 418 -14.39 -4.43 1.71
CA ILE A 418 -15.23 -5.37 0.99
C ILE A 418 -15.09 -6.75 1.63
N ASN A 419 -16.21 -7.28 2.10
CA ASN A 419 -16.37 -8.68 2.44
C ASN A 419 -17.12 -9.36 1.30
N LEU A 420 -16.50 -10.29 0.59
CA LEU A 420 -17.13 -10.86 -0.60
C LEU A 420 -18.42 -11.65 -0.30
N GLU A 421 -18.50 -12.35 0.84
CA GLU A 421 -19.71 -13.11 1.20
C GLU A 421 -20.87 -12.21 1.60
N ARG A 422 -20.61 -10.96 1.98
CA ARG A 422 -21.66 -9.99 2.28
C ARG A 422 -21.97 -9.12 1.07
N ASP A 423 -20.93 -8.65 0.40
CA ASP A 423 -21.00 -7.53 -0.54
C ASP A 423 -20.99 -7.95 -2.00
N VAL A 424 -20.54 -9.17 -2.33
CA VAL A 424 -20.29 -9.60 -3.72
C VAL A 424 -21.08 -10.83 -4.12
N PHE A 425 -21.12 -11.86 -3.27
CA PHE A 425 -21.96 -13.04 -3.46
C PHE A 425 -22.60 -13.45 -2.12
N PRO A 426 -23.62 -12.72 -1.66
CA PRO A 426 -24.38 -13.14 -0.48
C PRO A 426 -24.87 -14.57 -0.64
N LEU A 427 -24.67 -15.37 0.41
CA LEU A 427 -25.43 -16.60 0.58
C LEU A 427 -26.91 -16.19 0.54
N SER A 428 -27.63 -16.64 -0.49
CA SER A 428 -29.09 -16.50 -0.52
C SER A 428 -29.63 -17.06 0.79
N GLY A 429 -30.31 -16.22 1.55
CA GLY A 429 -30.97 -16.61 2.81
C GLY A 429 -32.14 -17.56 2.60
#